data_AF-A0A2A5MC55-F1
#
_entry.id   AF-A0A2A5MC55-F1
#
_cell.length_a   1.000
_cell.length_b   1.000
_cell.length_c   1.000
_cell.angle_alpha   90.00
_cell.angle_beta   90.00
_cell.angle_gamma   90.00
#
_symmetry.space_group_name_H-M   'P 1'
#
loop_
_entity.id
_entity.type
_entity.pdbx_description
1 polymer ?
#
loop_
_entity_poly.entity_id
_entity_poly.type
_entity_poly.pdbx_seq_one_letter_code
_entity_poly.pdbx_strand_id
1 'polypeptide(L)'
;MSEQDVGPARTPVEPLDAFVEPDFIALLCGIDPKSVMNFFFYFSRFEHALKIKNYKKLDRTRRYIVGADWNAFVSALNIPYPSGSDKIDEAVSFICTNPVKRQKENLTWEDAVPITQASFNYALLEVPKIRNNLFHGGKYKRPDKVRDTQLLNYSVVLIKACLHGDASLYREFLNTGK
;
A
#
# COMPACT_ATOMS: atom_id res chain seq x y z
N MET A 1 62.82 -8.20 -34.22
CA MET A 1 61.65 -7.30 -34.12
C MET A 1 60.42 -8.17 -34.06
N SER A 2 59.74 -8.22 -32.92
CA SER A 2 58.43 -8.87 -32.80
C SER A 2 57.48 -7.87 -32.14
N GLU A 3 56.59 -7.31 -32.93
CA GLU A 3 55.46 -6.51 -32.43
C GLU A 3 54.53 -7.43 -31.65
N GLN A 4 54.33 -7.12 -30.38
CA GLN A 4 53.28 -7.72 -29.57
C GLN A 4 51.98 -6.99 -29.91
N ASP A 5 51.05 -7.75 -30.48
CA ASP A 5 49.68 -7.34 -30.78
C ASP A 5 48.93 -7.07 -29.46
N VAL A 6 48.81 -5.80 -29.10
CA VAL A 6 48.03 -5.37 -27.93
C VAL A 6 46.59 -5.23 -28.39
N GLY A 7 45.81 -6.31 -28.24
CA GLY A 7 44.37 -6.31 -28.49
C GLY A 7 43.67 -5.18 -27.73
N PRO A 8 42.52 -4.68 -28.24
CA PRO A 8 41.88 -3.47 -27.74
C PRO A 8 41.57 -3.59 -26.25
N ALA A 9 42.00 -2.59 -25.48
CA ALA A 9 41.70 -2.47 -24.06
C ALA A 9 40.19 -2.54 -23.86
N ARG A 10 39.71 -3.59 -23.18
CA ARG A 10 38.30 -3.70 -22.79
C ARG A 10 37.99 -2.52 -21.89
N THR A 11 37.14 -1.61 -22.35
CA THR A 11 36.57 -0.57 -21.51
C THR A 11 35.91 -1.24 -20.31
N PRO A 12 36.26 -0.86 -19.07
CA PRO A 12 35.58 -1.42 -17.90
C PRO A 12 34.08 -1.12 -18.02
N VAL A 13 33.25 -2.16 -18.00
CA VAL A 13 31.80 -1.99 -17.90
C VAL A 13 31.52 -1.39 -16.53
N GLU A 14 30.71 -0.34 -16.48
CA GLU A 14 30.32 0.32 -15.25
C GLU A 14 29.57 -0.70 -14.34
N PRO A 15 29.97 -0.88 -13.06
CA PRO A 15 29.41 -1.94 -12.21
C PRO A 15 27.89 -1.92 -11.99
N LEU A 16 27.22 -0.76 -12.07
CA LEU A 16 25.77 -0.62 -11.99
C LEU A 16 25.09 -0.98 -13.31
N ASP A 17 25.72 -0.69 -14.45
CA ASP A 17 25.22 -1.11 -15.77
C ASP A 17 25.30 -2.64 -15.95
N ALA A 18 26.18 -3.30 -15.19
CA ALA A 18 26.28 -4.76 -15.13
C ALA A 18 25.29 -5.41 -14.13
N PHE A 19 24.49 -4.62 -13.41
CA PHE A 19 23.54 -5.14 -12.44
C PHE A 19 22.35 -5.81 -13.15
N VAL A 20 22.12 -7.08 -12.81
CA VAL A 20 20.96 -7.82 -13.32
C VAL A 20 19.78 -7.56 -12.39
N GLU A 21 18.84 -6.75 -12.85
CA GLU A 21 17.60 -6.50 -12.12
C GLU A 21 16.78 -7.79 -11.94
N PRO A 22 16.18 -8.01 -10.76
CA PRO A 22 15.19 -9.06 -10.59
C PRO A 22 14.00 -8.85 -11.52
N ASP A 23 13.31 -9.95 -11.87
CA ASP A 23 12.02 -9.84 -12.55
C ASP A 23 10.95 -9.32 -11.56
N PHE A 24 10.80 -8.00 -11.52
CA PHE A 24 9.83 -7.33 -10.65
C PHE A 24 8.38 -7.67 -11.01
N ILE A 25 8.10 -8.09 -12.25
CA ILE A 25 6.76 -8.53 -12.65
C ILE A 25 6.46 -9.91 -12.06
N ALA A 26 7.44 -10.83 -12.09
CA ALA A 26 7.32 -12.11 -11.41
C ALA A 26 7.11 -11.94 -9.89
N LEU A 27 7.71 -10.92 -9.26
CA LEU A 27 7.49 -10.58 -7.85
C LEU A 27 6.06 -10.13 -7.55
N LEU A 28 5.29 -9.63 -8.52
CA LEU A 28 3.86 -9.36 -8.33
C LEU A 28 3.01 -10.64 -8.31
N CYS A 29 3.61 -11.78 -8.65
CA CYS A 29 3.01 -13.10 -8.61
C CYS A 29 1.60 -13.16 -9.25
N GLY A 30 1.49 -12.50 -10.41
CA GLY A 30 0.29 -12.49 -11.23
C GLY A 30 -0.73 -11.40 -10.89
N ILE A 31 -0.51 -10.58 -9.85
CA ILE A 31 -1.28 -9.34 -9.66
C ILE A 31 -0.96 -8.39 -10.83
N ASP A 32 -1.98 -7.78 -11.42
CA ASP A 32 -1.80 -6.81 -12.49
C ASP A 32 -1.01 -5.59 -11.98
N PRO A 33 0.13 -5.24 -12.61
CA PRO A 33 0.89 -4.02 -12.30
C PRO A 33 0.01 -2.77 -12.25
N LYS A 34 -1.04 -2.67 -13.07
CA LYS A 34 -1.96 -1.52 -13.08
C LYS A 34 -2.73 -1.40 -11.77
N SER A 35 -3.17 -2.52 -11.18
CA SER A 35 -3.85 -2.52 -9.88
C SER A 35 -2.91 -2.06 -8.77
N VAL A 36 -1.66 -2.50 -8.81
CA VAL A 36 -0.60 -2.08 -7.86
C VAL A 36 -0.34 -0.58 -7.97
N MET A 37 -0.12 -0.08 -9.20
CA MET A 37 0.10 1.35 -9.44
C MET A 37 -1.10 2.20 -9.02
N ASN A 38 -2.32 1.79 -9.39
CA ASN A 38 -3.54 2.50 -9.03
C ASN A 38 -3.71 2.58 -7.51
N PHE A 39 -3.55 1.46 -6.80
CA PHE A 39 -3.57 1.45 -5.33
C PHE A 39 -2.48 2.35 -4.75
N PHE A 40 -1.25 2.29 -5.26
CA PHE A 40 -0.13 3.11 -4.79
C PHE A 40 -0.43 4.61 -4.92
N PHE A 41 -0.96 5.06 -6.07
CA PHE A 41 -1.31 6.47 -6.27
C PHE A 41 -2.43 6.93 -5.34
N TYR A 42 -3.50 6.13 -5.17
CA TYR A 42 -4.56 6.47 -4.23
C TYR A 42 -4.05 6.50 -2.79
N PHE A 43 -3.32 5.46 -2.37
CA PHE A 43 -2.80 5.34 -1.00
C PHE A 43 -1.84 6.49 -0.66
N SER A 44 -0.82 6.74 -1.49
CA SER A 44 0.21 7.74 -1.20
C SER A 44 -0.35 9.17 -1.15
N ARG A 45 -1.23 9.52 -2.09
CA ARG A 45 -1.89 10.82 -2.12
C ARG A 45 -2.88 11.00 -0.97
N PHE A 46 -3.61 9.94 -0.62
CA PHE A 46 -4.50 9.96 0.53
C PHE A 46 -3.72 10.13 1.84
N GLU A 47 -2.64 9.38 2.04
CA GLU A 47 -1.78 9.51 3.22
C GLU A 47 -1.17 10.92 3.34
N HIS A 48 -0.78 11.52 2.21
CA HIS A 48 -0.32 12.91 2.18
C HIS A 48 -1.44 13.89 2.58
N ALA A 49 -2.63 13.75 1.99
CA ALA A 49 -3.79 14.59 2.31
C ALA A 49 -4.16 14.51 3.80
N LEU A 50 -4.12 13.31 4.39
CA LEU A 50 -4.32 13.12 5.84
C LEU A 50 -3.30 13.91 6.66
N LYS A 51 -2.02 13.88 6.26
CA LYS A 51 -0.97 14.67 6.94
C LYS A 51 -1.25 16.16 6.85
N ILE A 52 -1.65 16.68 5.69
CA ILE A 52 -2.03 18.10 5.55
C ILE A 52 -3.24 18.43 6.45
N LYS A 53 -4.20 17.51 6.57
CA LYS A 53 -5.35 17.60 7.47
C LYS A 53 -5.04 17.38 8.95
N ASN A 54 -3.76 17.38 9.31
CA ASN A 54 -3.25 17.25 10.68
C ASN A 54 -3.43 15.85 11.33
N TYR A 55 -3.78 14.83 10.55
CA TYR A 55 -3.71 13.42 10.97
C TYR A 55 -2.29 12.91 10.78
N LYS A 56 -1.36 13.42 11.60
CA LYS A 56 0.07 13.13 11.52
C LYS A 56 0.49 12.25 12.68
N LYS A 57 1.21 11.16 12.37
CA LYS A 57 1.95 10.39 13.38
C LYS A 57 3.35 10.98 13.50
N LEU A 58 3.72 11.40 14.70
CA LEU A 58 5.06 11.93 14.99
C LEU A 58 5.95 10.86 15.62
N ASP A 59 7.26 11.02 15.47
CA ASP A 59 8.26 10.22 16.18
C ASP A 59 8.22 10.48 17.70
N ARG A 60 9.01 9.71 18.47
CA ARG A 60 9.08 9.87 19.94
C ARG A 60 9.50 11.28 20.36
N THR A 61 10.35 11.96 19.58
CA THR A 61 10.80 13.33 19.88
C THR A 61 9.81 14.40 19.45
N ARG A 62 8.70 14.02 18.78
CA ARG A 62 7.67 14.91 18.21
C ARG A 62 8.21 15.93 17.20
N ARG A 63 9.37 15.65 16.59
CA ARG A 63 10.02 16.56 15.63
C ARG A 63 9.78 16.14 14.19
N TYR A 64 9.60 14.85 13.93
CA TYR A 64 9.50 14.33 12.57
C TYR A 64 8.18 13.57 12.35
N ILE A 65 7.58 13.75 11.18
CA ILE A 65 6.41 12.98 10.74
C ILE A 65 6.89 11.60 10.29
N VAL A 66 6.38 10.55 10.92
CA VAL A 66 6.71 9.14 10.60
C VAL A 66 5.60 8.42 9.84
N GLY A 67 4.45 9.08 9.64
CA GLY A 67 3.32 8.54 8.90
C GLY A 67 2.05 9.38 9.10
N ALA A 68 0.94 8.96 8.49
CA ALA A 68 -0.38 9.47 8.86
C ALA A 68 -0.92 8.77 10.11
N ASP A 69 -1.71 9.48 10.90
CA ASP A 69 -2.44 8.92 12.04
C ASP A 69 -3.82 8.44 11.58
N TRP A 70 -3.85 7.21 11.07
CA TRP A 70 -5.08 6.57 10.62
C TRP A 70 -6.08 6.36 11.76
N ASN A 71 -5.64 6.14 13.00
CA ASN A 71 -6.54 5.95 14.14
C ASN A 71 -7.28 7.25 14.48
N ALA A 72 -6.55 8.37 14.52
CA ALA A 72 -7.16 9.68 14.71
C ALA A 72 -8.13 10.01 13.57
N PHE A 73 -7.79 9.66 12.33
CA PHE A 73 -8.69 9.88 11.19
C PHE A 73 -9.97 9.06 11.28
N VAL A 74 -9.90 7.74 11.47
CA VAL A 74 -11.11 6.90 11.57
C VAL A 74 -11.99 7.24 12.77
N SER A 75 -11.40 7.76 13.85
CA SER A 75 -12.16 8.23 15.02
C SER A 75 -12.98 9.48 14.73
N ALA A 76 -12.56 10.28 13.74
CA ALA A 76 -13.27 11.47 13.28
C ALA A 76 -14.23 11.18 12.10
N LEU A 77 -14.14 9.99 11.50
CA LEU A 77 -15.01 9.57 10.40
C LEU A 77 -16.39 9.18 10.91
N ASN A 78 -17.41 9.55 10.15
CA ASN A 78 -18.81 9.19 10.41
C ASN A 78 -19.45 8.57 9.16
N ILE A 79 -18.87 7.49 8.66
CA ILE A 79 -19.45 6.70 7.57
C ILE A 79 -20.13 5.46 8.21
N PRO A 80 -21.46 5.34 8.12
CA PRO A 80 -22.17 4.21 8.71
C PRO A 80 -21.85 2.90 7.97
N TYR A 81 -22.07 1.78 8.65
CA TYR A 81 -22.07 0.46 8.05
C TYR A 81 -23.31 -0.32 8.55
N PRO A 82 -24.21 -0.79 7.67
CA PRO A 82 -24.22 -0.59 6.21
C PRO A 82 -24.25 0.89 5.80
N SER A 83 -23.61 1.20 4.68
CA SER A 83 -23.43 2.58 4.19
C SER A 83 -24.53 3.02 3.21
N GLY A 84 -25.33 2.07 2.71
CA GLY A 84 -26.31 2.30 1.65
C GLY A 84 -25.72 2.25 0.24
N SER A 85 -24.45 1.85 0.10
CA SER A 85 -23.76 1.65 -1.18
C SER A 85 -23.20 0.23 -1.24
N ASP A 86 -23.73 -0.59 -2.14
CA ASP A 86 -23.30 -1.99 -2.31
C ASP A 86 -21.78 -2.10 -2.49
N LYS A 87 -21.17 -1.16 -3.22
CA LYS A 87 -19.72 -1.15 -3.46
C LYS A 87 -18.92 -0.95 -2.17
N ILE A 88 -19.40 -0.07 -1.28
CA ILE A 88 -18.73 0.18 0.01
C ILE A 88 -18.96 -1.00 0.93
N ASP A 89 -20.19 -1.52 0.98
CA ASP A 89 -20.56 -2.58 1.92
C ASP A 89 -19.86 -3.91 1.56
N GLU A 90 -19.75 -4.21 0.26
CA GLU A 90 -18.95 -5.33 -0.24
C GLU A 90 -17.46 -5.18 0.09
N ALA A 91 -16.90 -3.97 -0.07
CA ALA A 91 -15.51 -3.69 0.27
C ALA A 91 -15.22 -3.89 1.76
N VAL A 92 -16.10 -3.39 2.63
CA VAL A 92 -16.00 -3.55 4.09
C VAL A 92 -16.08 -5.04 4.45
N SER A 93 -17.11 -5.74 3.97
CA SER A 93 -17.31 -7.17 4.23
C SER A 93 -16.10 -8.00 3.80
N PHE A 94 -15.59 -7.77 2.57
CA PHE A 94 -14.47 -8.51 2.03
C PHE A 94 -13.19 -8.30 2.83
N ILE A 95 -12.84 -7.04 3.15
CA ILE A 95 -11.61 -6.72 3.89
C ILE A 95 -11.67 -7.28 5.31
N CYS A 96 -12.81 -7.16 5.99
CA CYS A 96 -12.99 -7.69 7.34
C CYS A 96 -12.91 -9.22 7.40
N THR A 97 -13.39 -9.92 6.36
CA THR A 97 -13.37 -11.40 6.29
C THR A 97 -12.06 -11.98 5.76
N ASN A 98 -11.26 -11.17 5.04
CA ASN A 98 -10.00 -11.59 4.43
C ASN A 98 -8.79 -10.74 4.88
N PRO A 99 -8.53 -10.59 6.20
CA PRO A 99 -7.47 -9.71 6.70
C PRO A 99 -6.07 -10.22 6.30
N VAL A 100 -5.17 -9.29 5.98
CA VAL A 100 -3.81 -9.65 5.58
C VAL A 100 -3.01 -10.27 6.73
N LYS A 101 -2.02 -11.09 6.38
CA LYS A 101 -1.09 -11.66 7.36
C LYS A 101 -0.35 -10.55 8.10
N ARG A 102 -0.02 -10.82 9.36
CA ARG A 102 0.78 -9.93 10.21
C ARG A 102 2.21 -10.48 10.30
N GLN A 103 3.19 -9.57 10.25
CA GLN A 103 4.58 -9.93 10.48
C GLN A 103 4.92 -9.71 11.95
N LYS A 104 5.50 -10.72 12.58
CA LYS A 104 6.02 -10.68 13.95
C LYS A 104 7.41 -10.03 13.98
N GLU A 105 7.85 -9.65 15.17
CA GLU A 105 9.20 -9.12 15.41
C GLU A 105 10.30 -10.09 14.95
N ASN A 106 10.08 -11.40 15.12
CA ASN A 106 10.99 -12.45 14.64
C ASN A 106 10.89 -12.72 13.12
N LEU A 107 10.27 -11.81 12.36
CA LEU A 107 10.06 -11.86 10.90
C LEU A 107 9.18 -13.00 10.38
N THR A 108 8.59 -13.81 11.28
CA THR A 108 7.60 -14.82 10.89
C THR A 108 6.24 -14.18 10.60
N TRP A 109 5.44 -14.85 9.77
CA TRP A 109 4.11 -14.40 9.38
C TRP A 109 3.03 -15.24 10.05
N GLU A 110 1.98 -14.59 10.53
CA GLU A 110 0.78 -15.26 11.05
C GLU A 110 -0.48 -14.81 10.31
N ASP A 111 -1.43 -15.73 10.20
CA ASP A 111 -2.76 -15.39 9.70
C ASP A 111 -3.49 -14.53 10.72
N ALA A 112 -4.15 -13.47 10.23
CA ALA A 112 -5.00 -12.63 11.05
C ALA A 112 -6.40 -13.25 11.12
N VAL A 113 -7.02 -13.15 12.30
CA VAL A 113 -8.41 -13.59 12.50
C VAL A 113 -9.36 -12.58 11.83
N PRO A 114 -10.42 -13.03 11.14
CA PRO A 114 -11.46 -12.16 10.61
C PRO A 114 -12.03 -11.20 11.66
N ILE A 115 -12.37 -10.00 11.22
CA ILE A 115 -12.99 -8.97 12.08
C ILE A 115 -14.48 -9.33 12.22
N THR A 116 -14.86 -9.79 13.41
CA THR A 116 -16.21 -10.32 13.69
C THR A 116 -17.31 -9.25 13.63
N GLN A 117 -17.01 -8.03 14.05
CA GLN A 117 -17.90 -6.89 13.96
C GLN A 117 -17.41 -5.97 12.84
N ALA A 118 -17.85 -6.24 11.61
CA ALA A 118 -17.48 -5.43 10.46
C ALA A 118 -17.95 -3.98 10.64
N SER A 119 -17.07 -3.03 10.36
CA SER A 119 -17.38 -1.61 10.30
C SER A 119 -16.48 -0.96 9.25
N PHE A 120 -16.94 0.17 8.71
CA PHE A 120 -16.14 0.95 7.77
C PHE A 120 -14.77 1.32 8.39
N ASN A 121 -14.76 1.74 9.65
CA ASN A 121 -13.55 2.14 10.37
C ASN A 121 -12.55 0.99 10.50
N TYR A 122 -13.02 -0.20 10.87
CA TYR A 122 -12.13 -1.37 10.98
C TYR A 122 -11.59 -1.82 9.63
N ALA A 123 -12.41 -1.82 8.58
CA ALA A 123 -11.93 -2.13 7.23
C ALA A 123 -10.91 -1.10 6.74
N LEU A 124 -11.13 0.19 7.00
CA LEU A 124 -10.20 1.24 6.59
C LEU A 124 -8.84 1.16 7.32
N LEU A 125 -8.82 0.71 8.58
CA LEU A 125 -7.59 0.46 9.34
C LEU A 125 -6.75 -0.72 8.81
N GLU A 126 -7.33 -1.58 7.95
CA GLU A 126 -6.57 -2.63 7.27
C GLU A 126 -5.80 -2.11 6.03
N VAL A 127 -6.19 -0.96 5.46
CA VAL A 127 -5.56 -0.42 4.23
C VAL A 127 -4.05 -0.21 4.37
N PRO A 128 -3.51 0.37 5.46
CA PRO A 128 -2.05 0.45 5.67
C PRO A 128 -1.38 -0.92 5.81
N LYS A 129 -2.10 -1.92 6.34
CA LYS A 129 -1.59 -3.29 6.48
C LYS A 129 -1.53 -3.98 5.12
N ILE A 130 -2.55 -3.78 4.27
CA ILE A 130 -2.59 -4.25 2.88
C ILE A 130 -1.41 -3.67 2.10
N ARG A 131 -1.14 -2.36 2.25
CA ARG A 131 0.05 -1.71 1.69
C ARG A 131 1.34 -2.39 2.16
N ASN A 132 1.51 -2.60 3.46
CA ASN A 132 2.71 -3.27 3.99
C ASN A 132 2.83 -4.70 3.48
N ASN A 133 1.72 -5.42 3.35
CA ASN A 133 1.69 -6.80 2.89
C ASN A 133 2.00 -6.94 1.39
N LEU A 134 1.71 -5.92 0.58
CA LEU A 134 2.03 -5.87 -0.85
C LEU A 134 3.54 -5.68 -1.11
N PHE A 135 4.22 -4.86 -0.30
CA PHE A 135 5.59 -4.41 -0.59
C PHE A 135 6.70 -5.11 0.22
N HIS A 136 6.37 -6.06 1.10
CA HIS A 136 7.36 -6.73 1.97
C HIS A 136 7.50 -8.24 1.69
N GLY A 137 8.74 -8.67 1.45
CA GLY A 137 9.05 -9.85 0.63
C GLY A 137 8.86 -11.25 1.23
N GLY A 138 8.38 -11.36 2.47
CA GLY A 138 8.05 -12.66 3.03
C GLY A 138 6.82 -13.33 2.39
N LYS A 139 6.00 -12.56 1.67
CA LYS A 139 4.76 -13.02 1.03
C LYS A 139 4.96 -13.71 -0.32
N TYR A 140 6.05 -13.39 -1.04
CA TYR A 140 6.29 -13.88 -2.41
C TYR A 140 6.37 -15.42 -2.53
N LYS A 141 6.42 -16.15 -1.41
CA LYS A 141 6.42 -17.61 -1.42
C LYS A 141 5.05 -18.23 -1.76
N ARG A 142 3.92 -17.58 -1.45
CA ARG A 142 2.53 -18.07 -1.73
C ARG A 142 1.46 -16.95 -1.73
N PRO A 143 1.50 -15.99 -2.67
CA PRO A 143 0.43 -15.00 -2.80
C PRO A 143 -0.84 -15.61 -3.40
N ASP A 144 -1.98 -15.07 -3.01
CA ASP A 144 -3.28 -15.39 -3.59
C ASP A 144 -3.65 -14.25 -4.52
N LYS A 145 -3.35 -14.43 -5.81
CA LYS A 145 -3.55 -13.40 -6.85
C LYS A 145 -4.95 -12.79 -6.80
N VAL A 146 -5.98 -13.63 -6.66
CA VAL A 146 -7.38 -13.19 -6.74
C VAL A 146 -7.71 -12.34 -5.53
N ARG A 147 -7.46 -12.90 -4.34
CA ARG A 147 -7.71 -12.22 -3.07
C ARG A 147 -6.91 -10.92 -2.97
N ASP A 148 -5.63 -10.95 -3.30
CA ASP A 148 -4.74 -9.79 -3.19
C ASP A 148 -5.16 -8.67 -4.13
N THR A 149 -5.56 -9.01 -5.37
CA THR A 149 -6.13 -8.03 -6.31
C THR A 149 -7.40 -7.39 -5.76
N GLN A 150 -8.30 -8.19 -5.15
CA GLN A 150 -9.51 -7.68 -4.51
C GLN A 150 -9.20 -6.76 -3.33
N LEU A 151 -8.24 -7.10 -2.47
CA LEU A 151 -7.81 -6.24 -1.36
C LEU A 151 -7.32 -4.86 -1.84
N LEU A 152 -6.55 -4.80 -2.92
CA LEU A 152 -6.10 -3.54 -3.51
C LEU A 152 -7.28 -2.71 -4.03
N ASN A 153 -8.17 -3.34 -4.79
CA ASN A 153 -9.31 -2.66 -5.40
C ASN A 153 -10.32 -2.16 -4.35
N TYR A 154 -10.66 -2.99 -3.37
CA TYR A 154 -11.56 -2.58 -2.28
C TYR A 154 -10.93 -1.52 -1.37
N SER A 155 -9.61 -1.53 -1.17
CA SER A 155 -8.93 -0.44 -0.47
C SER A 155 -9.12 0.91 -1.19
N VAL A 156 -9.04 0.91 -2.54
CA VAL A 156 -9.32 2.10 -3.34
C VAL A 156 -10.79 2.53 -3.21
N VAL A 157 -11.73 1.60 -3.09
CA VAL A 157 -13.16 1.92 -2.84
C VAL A 157 -13.32 2.65 -1.50
N LEU A 158 -12.73 2.14 -0.42
CA LEU A 158 -12.82 2.79 0.90
C LEU A 158 -12.18 4.20 0.91
N ILE A 159 -11.03 4.37 0.23
CA ILE A 159 -10.40 5.67 0.06
C ILE A 159 -11.33 6.64 -0.71
N LYS A 160 -11.94 6.18 -1.80
CA LYS A 160 -12.90 6.99 -2.58
C LYS A 160 -14.11 7.40 -1.75
N ALA A 161 -14.62 6.52 -0.88
CA ALA A 161 -15.72 6.84 0.02
C ALA A 161 -15.34 7.98 0.99
N CYS A 162 -14.13 7.94 1.57
CA CYS A 162 -13.63 9.01 2.43
C CYS A 162 -13.52 10.35 1.67
N LEU A 163 -12.97 10.32 0.45
CA LEU A 163 -12.81 11.51 -0.38
C LEU A 163 -14.16 12.09 -0.81
N HIS A 164 -15.14 11.24 -1.09
CA HIS A 164 -16.49 11.68 -1.43
C HIS A 164 -17.19 12.36 -0.24
N GLY A 165 -16.99 11.84 0.97
CA GLY A 165 -17.59 12.36 2.20
C GLY A 165 -16.92 13.62 2.78
N ASP A 166 -15.69 13.95 2.36
CA ASP A 166 -14.94 15.12 2.85
C ASP A 166 -14.32 15.91 1.68
N ALA A 167 -15.00 16.99 1.30
CA ALA A 167 -14.56 17.88 0.22
C ALA A 167 -13.22 18.57 0.50
N SER A 168 -12.87 18.83 1.76
CA SER A 168 -11.57 19.42 2.11
C SER A 168 -10.46 18.38 1.94
N LEU A 169 -10.67 17.14 2.40
CA LEU A 169 -9.73 16.04 2.19
C LEU A 169 -9.54 15.76 0.70
N TYR A 170 -10.62 15.77 -0.08
CA TYR A 170 -10.54 15.58 -1.53
C TYR A 170 -9.71 16.66 -2.23
N ARG A 171 -9.84 17.92 -1.80
CA ARG A 171 -9.02 19.02 -2.32
C ARG A 171 -7.52 18.77 -2.08
N GLU A 172 -7.14 18.39 -0.86
CA GLU A 172 -5.74 18.10 -0.55
C GLU A 172 -5.22 16.87 -1.32
N PHE A 173 -6.08 15.87 -1.50
CA PHE A 173 -5.77 14.72 -2.33
C PHE A 173 -5.47 15.11 -3.78
N LEU A 174 -6.17 16.08 -4.37
CA LEU A 174 -5.92 16.57 -5.73
C LEU A 174 -4.68 17.47 -5.85
N ASN A 175 -4.33 18.19 -4.78
CA ASN A 175 -3.18 19.10 -4.76
C ASN A 175 -1.85 18.40 -4.50
N THR A 176 -1.87 17.15 -4.03
CA THR A 176 -0.64 16.37 -3.82
C THR A 176 0.10 16.17 -5.15
N GLY A 177 1.36 16.62 -5.23
CA GLY A 177 2.22 16.46 -6.41
C GLY A 177 1.95 17.41 -7.57
N LYS A 178 1.26 18.53 -7.31
CA LYS A 178 1.24 19.72 -8.19
C LYS A 178 2.21 20.77 -7.67
#